data_AF-A0A9E5CMW7-F1
#
_entry.id   AF-A0A9E5CMW7-F1
#
_cell.length_a   1.000
_cell.length_b   1.000
_cell.length_c   1.000
_cell.angle_alpha   90.00
_cell.angle_beta   90.00
_cell.angle_gamma   90.00
#
_symmetry.space_group_name_H-M   'P 1'
#
loop_
_entity.id
_entity.type
_entity.pdbx_description
1 polymer ?
#
loop_
_entity_poly.entity_id
_entity_poly.type
_entity_poly.pdbx_seq_one_letter_code
_entity_poly.pdbx_strand_id
1 'polypeptide(L)'
;LEDTIELVTPGSAAALFADLEGAYERKEPWLGYLWGPTKTAAELDLTILEEPACAVGAGPETGCAYPTARVLIAVHPSLISRAPDIIEFLRLWDFDAASQVGVEGWMAEAEATMEQAAVWFLENNTVWTDWVTGDAAANVKDALSKER
;
A
#
# COMPACT_ATOMS: atom_id res chain seq x y z
N LEU A 1 2.48 -31.18 -10.72
CA LEU A 1 3.03 -29.81 -10.59
C LEU A 1 4.11 -29.78 -9.51
N GLU A 2 3.86 -30.42 -8.37
CA GLU A 2 4.84 -30.57 -7.27
C GLU A 2 6.16 -31.24 -7.70
N ASP A 3 6.15 -32.08 -8.75
CA ASP A 3 7.38 -32.67 -9.33
C ASP A 3 8.24 -31.68 -10.13
N THR A 4 7.81 -30.41 -10.28
CA THR A 4 8.46 -29.41 -11.14
C THR A 4 8.51 -28.01 -10.52
N ILE A 5 7.62 -27.70 -9.57
CA ILE A 5 7.54 -26.40 -8.89
C ILE A 5 7.56 -26.63 -7.38
N GLU A 6 8.52 -26.01 -6.70
CA GLU A 6 8.58 -25.93 -5.25
C GLU A 6 8.03 -24.57 -4.80
N LEU A 7 6.97 -24.58 -3.99
CA LEU A 7 6.42 -23.36 -3.40
C LEU A 7 7.22 -22.98 -2.17
N VAL A 8 7.94 -21.87 -2.24
CA VAL A 8 8.69 -21.32 -1.11
C VAL A 8 7.91 -20.18 -0.48
N THR A 9 7.66 -20.28 0.82
CA THR A 9 7.06 -19.18 1.59
C THR A 9 8.18 -18.36 2.23
N PRO A 10 8.33 -17.07 1.88
CA PRO A 10 9.45 -16.24 2.36
C PRO A 10 9.39 -15.92 3.87
N GLY A 11 8.28 -16.23 4.55
CA GLY A 11 8.13 -16.03 6.00
C GLY A 11 7.91 -14.58 6.45
N SER A 12 8.28 -13.59 5.62
CA SER A 12 7.97 -12.17 5.81
C SER A 12 7.96 -11.41 4.48
N ALA A 13 7.36 -10.22 4.45
CA ALA A 13 7.41 -9.33 3.29
C ALA A 13 8.85 -8.87 2.98
N ALA A 14 9.64 -8.54 4.01
CA ALA A 14 11.04 -8.14 3.84
C ALA A 14 11.89 -9.24 3.18
N ALA A 15 11.66 -10.51 3.57
CA ALA A 15 12.34 -11.65 2.95
C ALA A 15 11.92 -11.87 1.49
N LEU A 16 10.64 -11.63 1.13
CA LEU A 16 10.17 -11.68 -0.25
C LEU A 16 10.89 -10.64 -1.12
N PHE A 17 10.94 -9.39 -0.66
CA PHE A 17 11.59 -8.31 -1.40
C PHE A 17 13.09 -8.56 -1.56
N ALA A 18 13.79 -8.98 -0.50
CA ALA A 18 15.22 -9.28 -0.57
C ALA A 18 15.56 -10.45 -1.52
N ASP A 19 14.71 -11.47 -1.57
CA ASP A 19 14.87 -12.60 -2.51
C ASP A 19 14.70 -12.15 -3.97
N LEU A 20 13.64 -11.39 -4.25
CA LEU A 20 13.35 -10.81 -5.56
C LEU A 20 14.47 -9.85 -6.02
N GLU A 21 14.82 -8.87 -5.19
CA GLU A 21 15.84 -7.87 -5.50
C GLU A 21 17.21 -8.53 -5.73
N GLY A 22 17.58 -9.49 -4.87
CA GLY A 22 18.81 -10.24 -5.04
C GLY A 22 18.86 -11.06 -6.33
N ALA A 23 17.76 -11.73 -6.70
CA ALA A 23 17.68 -12.48 -7.96
C ALA A 23 17.80 -11.53 -9.17
N TYR A 24 17.14 -10.37 -9.10
CA TYR A 24 17.21 -9.34 -10.14
C TYR A 24 18.65 -8.81 -10.33
N GLU A 25 19.35 -8.47 -9.24
CA GLU A 25 20.76 -8.03 -9.27
C GLU A 25 21.68 -9.08 -9.89
N ARG A 26 21.46 -10.35 -9.57
CA ARG A 26 22.23 -11.49 -10.13
C ARG A 26 21.79 -11.88 -11.53
N LYS A 27 20.73 -11.26 -12.08
CA LYS A 27 20.11 -11.60 -13.38
C LYS A 27 19.65 -13.06 -13.44
N GLU A 28 19.17 -13.58 -12.32
CA GLU A 28 18.61 -14.92 -12.21
C GLU A 28 17.11 -14.90 -12.53
N PRO A 29 16.57 -15.95 -13.16
CA PRO A 29 15.14 -16.05 -13.35
C PRO A 29 14.45 -16.13 -11.99
N TRP A 30 13.40 -15.31 -11.81
CA TRP A 30 12.59 -15.28 -10.61
C TRP A 30 11.11 -15.41 -10.99
N LEU A 31 10.40 -16.28 -10.27
CA LEU A 31 8.96 -16.48 -10.41
C LEU A 31 8.34 -16.49 -9.02
N GLY A 32 7.39 -15.59 -8.78
CA GLY A 32 6.73 -15.51 -7.48
C GLY A 32 5.50 -14.62 -7.50
N TYR A 33 4.88 -14.51 -6.34
CA TYR A 33 3.73 -13.65 -6.10
C TYR A 33 4.19 -12.31 -5.54
N LEU A 34 3.72 -11.22 -6.14
CA LEU A 34 3.93 -9.86 -5.66
C LEU A 34 2.62 -9.08 -5.80
N TRP A 35 2.29 -8.26 -4.81
CA TRP A 35 1.18 -7.31 -4.88
C TRP A 35 1.71 -5.90 -5.23
N GLY A 36 0.82 -5.04 -5.71
CA GLY A 36 1.15 -3.65 -6.02
C GLY A 36 0.11 -2.68 -5.45
N PRO A 37 0.47 -1.40 -5.28
CA PRO A 37 1.79 -0.84 -5.57
C PRO A 37 2.83 -1.17 -4.47
N THR A 38 4.11 -1.29 -4.85
CA THR A 38 5.25 -1.41 -3.92
C THR A 38 6.46 -0.69 -4.52
N LYS A 39 7.41 -0.22 -3.70
CA LYS A 39 8.68 0.37 -4.16
C LYS A 39 9.43 -0.57 -5.12
N THR A 40 9.63 -1.83 -4.70
CA THR A 40 10.33 -2.84 -5.51
C THR A 40 9.67 -3.04 -6.88
N ALA A 41 8.33 -3.13 -6.93
CA ALA A 41 7.62 -3.27 -8.21
C ALA A 41 7.70 -2.01 -9.10
N ALA A 42 7.96 -0.84 -8.52
CA ALA A 42 8.13 0.41 -9.27
C ALA A 42 9.56 0.60 -9.80
N GLU A 43 10.57 0.05 -9.11
CA GLU A 43 11.99 0.21 -9.46
C GLU A 43 12.52 -0.88 -10.39
N LEU A 44 11.98 -2.10 -10.28
CA LEU A 44 12.42 -3.25 -11.06
C LEU A 44 11.61 -3.40 -12.36
N ASP A 45 12.27 -3.83 -13.44
CA ASP A 45 11.61 -4.16 -14.72
C ASP A 45 10.95 -5.55 -14.62
N LEU A 46 9.81 -5.61 -13.92
CA LEU A 46 9.03 -6.83 -13.71
C LEU A 46 7.92 -6.97 -14.75
N THR A 47 7.68 -8.20 -15.19
CA THR A 47 6.55 -8.54 -16.06
C THR A 47 5.50 -9.33 -15.28
N ILE A 48 4.27 -8.82 -15.23
CA ILE A 48 3.12 -9.57 -14.71
C ILE A 48 2.77 -10.66 -15.73
N LEU A 49 2.68 -11.91 -15.28
CA LEU A 49 2.21 -13.01 -16.11
C LEU A 49 0.70 -12.89 -16.33
N GLU A 50 0.27 -12.88 -17.59
CA GLU A 50 -1.15 -12.81 -17.93
C GLU A 50 -1.86 -14.14 -17.68
N GLU A 51 -2.94 -14.07 -16.90
CA GLU A 51 -3.80 -15.21 -16.56
C GLU A 51 -5.22 -14.96 -17.10
N PRO A 52 -6.00 -16.02 -17.39
CA PRO A 52 -7.38 -15.84 -17.84
C PRO A 52 -8.24 -15.20 -16.75
N ALA A 53 -9.23 -14.37 -17.13
CA ALA A 53 -10.19 -13.82 -16.18
C ALA A 53 -11.05 -14.92 -15.54
N CYS A 54 -11.37 -14.78 -14.27
CA CYS A 54 -12.25 -15.72 -13.58
C CYS A 54 -13.68 -15.69 -14.13
N ALA A 55 -14.31 -16.86 -14.19
CA ALA A 55 -15.74 -16.95 -14.47
C ALA A 55 -16.55 -16.26 -13.35
N VAL A 56 -17.77 -15.82 -13.65
CA VAL A 56 -18.65 -15.18 -12.67
C VAL A 56 -18.89 -16.12 -11.48
N GLY A 57 -18.50 -15.69 -10.28
CA GLY A 57 -18.63 -16.47 -9.05
C GLY A 57 -17.51 -17.48 -8.80
N ALA A 58 -16.50 -17.56 -9.66
CA ALA A 58 -15.26 -18.30 -9.40
C ALA A 58 -14.19 -17.36 -8.85
N GLY A 59 -13.32 -17.87 -7.98
CA GLY A 59 -12.14 -17.14 -7.52
C GLY A 59 -10.84 -17.68 -8.13
N PRO A 60 -9.71 -16.99 -7.87
CA PRO A 60 -8.38 -17.33 -8.39
C PRO A 60 -7.91 -18.74 -8.04
N GLU A 61 -8.49 -19.38 -7.01
CA GLU A 61 -8.27 -20.79 -6.68
C GLU A 61 -8.61 -21.75 -7.84
N THR A 62 -9.35 -21.28 -8.85
CA THR A 62 -9.66 -22.02 -10.07
C THR A 62 -8.61 -21.89 -11.18
N GLY A 63 -7.49 -21.20 -10.92
CA GLY A 63 -6.39 -21.01 -11.88
C GLY A 63 -6.61 -19.83 -12.83
N CYS A 64 -7.27 -18.78 -12.35
CA CYS A 64 -7.54 -17.54 -13.08
C CYS A 64 -6.91 -16.34 -12.37
N ALA A 65 -6.79 -15.23 -13.09
CA ALA A 65 -6.17 -14.00 -12.60
C ALA A 65 -6.85 -13.46 -11.34
N TYR A 66 -6.05 -12.94 -10.40
CA TYR A 66 -6.56 -12.08 -9.35
C TYR A 66 -7.09 -10.78 -9.97
N PRO A 67 -8.35 -10.37 -9.69
CA PRO A 67 -8.83 -9.06 -10.12
C PRO A 67 -8.07 -7.97 -9.37
N THR A 68 -8.06 -6.76 -9.92
CA THR A 68 -7.53 -5.58 -9.21
C THR A 68 -8.19 -5.47 -7.84
N ALA A 69 -7.38 -5.49 -6.79
CA ALA A 69 -7.87 -5.44 -5.42
C ALA A 69 -8.50 -4.07 -5.15
N ARG A 70 -9.69 -4.08 -4.55
CA ARG A 70 -10.30 -2.87 -4.01
C ARG A 70 -9.98 -2.77 -2.53
N VAL A 71 -9.18 -1.79 -2.16
CA VAL A 71 -8.91 -1.46 -0.75
C VAL A 71 -10.12 -0.75 -0.17
N LEU A 72 -10.62 -1.23 0.97
CA LEU A 72 -11.84 -0.74 1.61
C LEU A 72 -11.53 -0.24 3.02
N ILE A 73 -12.11 0.91 3.38
CA ILE A 73 -12.20 1.30 4.79
C ILE A 73 -13.40 0.58 5.41
N ALA A 74 -13.14 -0.27 6.40
CA ALA A 74 -14.16 -0.93 7.19
C ALA A 74 -14.24 -0.29 8.58
N VAL A 75 -15.47 0.00 9.03
CA VAL A 75 -15.73 0.52 10.38
C VAL A 75 -16.70 -0.38 11.13
N HIS A 76 -16.55 -0.44 12.45
CA HIS A 76 -17.58 -1.07 13.28
C HIS A 76 -18.90 -0.30 13.15
N PRO A 77 -20.07 -0.95 13.00
CA PRO A 77 -21.34 -0.25 12.74
C PRO A 77 -21.69 0.84 13.76
N SER A 78 -21.35 0.65 15.04
CA SER A 78 -21.62 1.66 16.08
C SER A 78 -20.81 2.94 15.94
N LEU A 79 -19.69 2.93 15.18
CA LEU A 79 -18.91 4.14 14.92
C LEU A 79 -19.72 5.16 14.11
N ILE A 80 -20.62 4.67 13.25
CA ILE A 80 -21.45 5.50 12.37
C ILE A 80 -22.27 6.51 13.17
N SER A 81 -22.87 6.05 14.27
CA SER A 81 -23.64 6.91 15.17
C SER A 81 -22.78 7.64 16.21
N ARG A 82 -21.65 7.04 16.63
CA ARG A 82 -20.82 7.58 17.72
C ARG A 82 -19.92 8.74 17.30
N ALA A 83 -19.43 8.71 16.07
CA ALA A 83 -18.46 9.67 15.54
C ALA A 83 -18.77 9.96 14.07
N PRO A 84 -19.91 10.60 13.76
CA PRO A 84 -20.31 10.88 12.39
C PRO A 84 -19.33 11.82 11.66
N ASP A 85 -18.62 12.66 12.39
CA ASP A 85 -17.52 13.50 11.92
C ASP A 85 -16.33 12.67 11.42
N ILE A 86 -15.94 11.62 12.15
CA ILE A 86 -14.90 10.68 11.70
C ILE A 86 -15.35 9.88 10.47
N ILE A 87 -16.63 9.52 10.39
CA ILE A 87 -17.16 8.86 9.18
C ILE A 87 -17.03 9.78 7.97
N GLU A 88 -17.32 11.07 8.12
CA GLU A 88 -17.19 12.01 7.00
C GLU A 88 -15.72 12.15 6.56
N PHE A 89 -14.78 12.24 7.50
CA PHE A 89 -13.35 12.16 7.20
C PHE A 89 -13.00 10.88 6.41
N LEU A 90 -13.43 9.71 6.89
CA LEU A 90 -13.13 8.43 6.23
C LEU A 90 -13.78 8.29 4.84
N ARG A 91 -14.87 9.02 4.56
CA ARG A 91 -15.48 9.05 3.22
C ARG A 91 -14.72 9.93 2.24
N LEU A 92 -14.06 10.97 2.74
CA LEU A 92 -13.25 11.88 1.94
C LEU A 92 -11.80 11.42 1.82
N TRP A 93 -11.36 10.49 2.68
CA TRP A 93 -10.00 9.96 2.68
C TRP A 93 -9.64 9.32 1.34
N ASP A 94 -8.59 9.87 0.73
CA ASP A 94 -8.08 9.44 -0.58
C ASP A 94 -6.55 9.34 -0.55
N PHE A 95 -6.03 8.54 0.38
CA PHE A 95 -4.61 8.16 0.38
C PHE A 95 -4.40 7.08 -0.69
N ASP A 96 -4.16 7.55 -1.91
CA ASP A 96 -4.07 6.72 -3.09
C ASP A 96 -2.72 5.99 -3.23
N ALA A 97 -2.60 5.17 -4.27
CA ALA A 97 -1.40 4.42 -4.59
C ALA A 97 -0.16 5.32 -4.76
N ALA A 98 -0.32 6.49 -5.36
CA ALA A 98 0.78 7.44 -5.57
C ALA A 98 1.27 8.02 -4.24
N SER A 99 0.35 8.41 -3.36
CA SER A 99 0.65 8.87 -2.01
C SER A 99 1.39 7.80 -1.21
N GLN A 100 0.92 6.54 -1.26
CA GLN A 100 1.56 5.42 -0.60
C GLN A 100 3.00 5.21 -1.07
N VAL A 101 3.23 5.08 -2.38
CA VAL A 101 4.58 4.85 -2.93
C VAL A 101 5.52 6.01 -2.63
N GLY A 102 5.03 7.25 -2.70
CA GLY A 102 5.84 8.43 -2.36
C GLY A 102 6.29 8.44 -0.91
N VAL A 103 5.39 8.12 0.02
CA VAL A 103 5.71 8.04 1.46
C VAL A 103 6.64 6.87 1.77
N GLU A 104 6.38 5.68 1.20
CA GLU A 104 7.25 4.51 1.36
C GLU A 104 8.66 4.77 0.82
N GLY A 105 8.77 5.41 -0.35
CA GLY A 105 10.05 5.80 -0.95
C GLY A 105 10.85 6.71 -0.04
N TRP A 106 10.23 7.81 0.42
CA TRP A 106 10.88 8.74 1.36
C TRP A 106 11.27 8.05 2.68
N MET A 107 10.38 7.23 3.23
CA MET A 107 10.62 6.53 4.50
C MET A 107 11.84 5.60 4.41
N ALA A 108 12.00 4.91 3.28
CA ALA A 108 13.14 4.04 3.05
C ALA A 108 14.45 4.83 2.88
N GLU A 109 14.45 5.94 2.15
CA GLU A 109 15.63 6.80 1.97
C GLU A 109 16.07 7.49 3.26
N ALA A 110 15.11 7.89 4.09
CA ALA A 110 15.35 8.60 5.35
C ALA A 110 15.60 7.65 6.54
N GLU A 111 15.50 6.32 6.34
CA GLU A 111 15.48 5.32 7.41
C GLU A 111 14.49 5.69 8.54
N ALA A 112 13.34 6.23 8.15
CA ALA A 112 12.39 6.85 9.05
C ALA A 112 11.37 5.86 9.62
N THR A 113 10.81 6.18 10.78
CA THR A 113 9.66 5.44 11.33
C THR A 113 8.37 5.82 10.60
N MET A 114 7.31 5.02 10.79
CA MET A 114 5.98 5.31 10.23
C MET A 114 5.42 6.65 10.75
N GLU A 115 5.70 7.00 12.01
CA GLU A 115 5.29 8.27 12.61
C GLU A 115 5.99 9.45 11.94
N GLN A 116 7.30 9.33 11.70
CA GLN A 116 8.07 10.35 10.98
C GLN A 116 7.56 10.49 9.52
N ALA A 117 7.21 9.38 8.87
CA ALA A 117 6.63 9.37 7.54
C ALA A 117 5.25 10.02 7.49
N ALA A 118 4.42 9.82 8.51
CA ALA A 118 3.12 10.48 8.63
C ALA A 118 3.28 12.01 8.80
N VAL A 119 4.20 12.45 9.67
CA VAL A 119 4.51 13.88 9.85
C VAL A 119 5.01 14.48 8.54
N TRP A 120 5.98 13.83 7.89
CA TRP A 120 6.50 14.26 6.60
C TRP A 120 5.41 14.38 5.54
N PHE A 121 4.51 13.39 5.43
CA PHE A 121 3.40 13.43 4.49
C PHE A 121 2.51 14.65 4.72
N LEU A 122 2.14 14.93 5.98
CA LEU A 122 1.30 16.06 6.34
C LEU A 122 1.98 17.42 6.08
N GLU A 123 3.30 17.52 6.24
CA GLU A 123 4.06 18.74 5.95
C GLU A 123 4.27 18.99 4.45
N ASN A 124 4.43 17.92 3.66
CA ASN A 124 4.85 18.02 2.25
C ASN A 124 3.69 17.83 1.26
N ASN A 125 2.51 17.46 1.72
CA ASN A 125 1.32 17.29 0.90
C ASN A 125 0.16 18.11 1.44
N THR A 126 -0.72 18.56 0.54
CA THR A 126 -1.91 19.34 0.90
C THR A 126 -3.22 18.59 0.67
N VAL A 127 -3.20 17.46 -0.05
CA VAL A 127 -4.39 16.66 -0.35
C VAL A 127 -5.19 16.26 0.90
N TRP A 128 -4.49 16.05 2.03
CA TRP A 128 -5.14 15.68 3.28
C TRP A 128 -6.08 16.75 3.84
N THR A 129 -5.90 18.02 3.45
CA THR A 129 -6.77 19.10 3.92
C THR A 129 -8.18 19.00 3.35
N ASP A 130 -8.35 18.30 2.23
CA ASP A 130 -9.67 18.05 1.63
C ASP A 130 -10.44 16.94 2.36
N TRP A 131 -9.75 16.15 3.19
CA TRP A 131 -10.35 15.06 3.96
C TRP A 131 -10.96 15.54 5.29
N VAL A 132 -10.53 16.71 5.77
CA VAL A 132 -10.85 17.21 7.11
C VAL A 132 -11.57 18.55 7.07
N THR A 133 -12.15 18.97 8.20
CA THR A 133 -12.70 20.33 8.31
C THR A 133 -11.59 21.38 8.33
N GLY A 134 -11.92 22.63 8.00
CA GLY A 134 -10.98 23.75 8.06
C GLY A 134 -10.35 23.95 9.45
N ASP A 135 -11.14 23.77 10.51
CA ASP A 135 -10.65 23.85 11.89
C ASP A 135 -9.66 22.72 12.21
N ALA A 136 -9.95 21.49 11.77
CA ALA A 136 -9.04 20.36 11.94
C ALA A 136 -7.74 20.57 11.16
N ALA A 137 -7.81 21.06 9.92
CA ALA A 137 -6.63 21.39 9.12
C ALA A 137 -5.77 22.48 9.78
N ALA A 138 -6.39 23.53 10.33
CA ALA A 138 -5.69 24.58 11.05
C ALA A 138 -4.98 24.04 12.30
N ASN A 139 -5.66 23.19 13.08
CA ASN A 139 -5.09 22.58 14.29
C ASN A 139 -3.91 21.65 13.97
N VAL A 140 -4.01 20.84 12.91
CA VAL A 140 -2.90 19.97 12.48
C VAL A 140 -1.71 20.81 12.03
N LYS A 141 -1.92 21.86 11.23
CA LYS A 141 -0.83 22.76 10.80
C LYS A 141 -0.17 23.49 11.96
N ASP A 142 -0.95 23.94 12.94
CA ASP A 142 -0.42 24.56 14.17
C ASP A 142 0.42 23.56 14.98
N ALA A 143 -0.04 22.31 15.13
CA ALA A 143 0.72 21.26 15.80
C ALA A 143 2.05 20.96 15.10
N LEU A 144 2.05 20.80 13.76
CA LEU A 144 3.26 20.56 12.97
C LEU A 144 4.30 21.69 13.12
N SER A 145 3.84 22.94 13.23
CA SER A 145 4.76 24.08 13.41
C SER A 145 5.54 24.06 14.73
N LYS A 146 5.06 23.30 15.73
CA LYS A 146 5.65 23.19 17.06
C LYS A 146 6.60 22.01 17.21
N GLU A 147 6.64 21.09 16.25
CA GLU A 147 7.60 19.97 16.22
C GLU A 147 8.95 20.35 15.61
N ARG A 148 9.12 21.61 15.17
CA ARG A 148 10.36 22.16 14.62
C ARG A 148 11.29 22.73 15.68
#